data_AF-A0AB38U2A0-F1
#
_entry.id   AF-A0AB38U2A0-F1
#
_cell.length_a   1.000
_cell.length_b   1.000
_cell.length_c   1.000
_cell.angle_alpha   90.00
_cell.angle_beta   90.00
_cell.angle_gamma   90.00
#
_symmetry.space_group_name_H-M   'P 1'
#
loop_
_entity.id
_entity.type
_entity.pdbx_description
1 polymer ?
#
loop_
_entity_poly.entity_id
_entity_poly.type
_entity_poly.pdbx_seq_one_letter_code
_entity_poly.pdbx_strand_id
1 'polypeptide(L)' 'MKSSGGEAIERFQLGAIASLLDGAHAPQRAALVLALIAGFQMMRQMIGLSPLAEADRQVLVDTLAPLFERLLA' A
#
# COMPACT_ATOMS: atom_id res chain seq x y z
N MET A 1 1.51 -16.00 -23.19
CA MET A 1 2.84 -15.47 -22.79
C MET A 1 2.60 -14.25 -21.90
N LYS A 2 2.97 -14.35 -20.60
CA LYS A 2 2.90 -13.34 -19.52
C LYS A 2 1.52 -12.84 -19.03
N SER A 3 0.81 -13.68 -18.25
CA SER A 3 -0.05 -13.19 -17.16
C SER A 3 0.35 -13.93 -15.88
N SER A 4 0.93 -13.23 -14.89
CA SER A 4 1.27 -13.93 -13.61
C SER A 4 1.52 -13.00 -12.42
N GLY A 5 1.91 -11.73 -12.62
CA GLY A 5 2.21 -10.82 -11.51
C GLY A 5 1.01 -9.98 -11.05
N GLY A 6 0.43 -9.20 -11.98
CA GLY A 6 -0.62 -8.22 -11.67
C GLY A 6 -1.93 -8.84 -11.18
N GLU A 7 -2.46 -9.84 -11.91
CA GLU A 7 -3.74 -10.48 -11.58
C GLU A 7 -3.73 -11.23 -10.24
N ALA A 8 -2.56 -11.75 -9.82
CA ALA A 8 -2.41 -12.46 -8.55
C ALA A 8 -2.38 -11.51 -7.35
N ILE A 9 -1.73 -10.35 -7.50
CA ILE A 9 -1.72 -9.26 -6.51
C ILE A 9 -3.12 -8.64 -6.37
N GLU A 10 -3.81 -8.47 -7.51
CA GLU A 10 -5.16 -7.92 -7.58
C GLU A 10 -6.22 -8.82 -6.92
N ARG A 11 -6.12 -10.15 -7.07
CA ARG A 11 -7.09 -11.07 -6.47
C ARG A 11 -6.87 -11.36 -4.99
N PHE A 12 -5.64 -11.39 -4.50
CA PHE A 12 -5.37 -11.91 -3.14
C PHE A 12 -5.20 -10.83 -2.06
N GLN A 13 -4.70 -9.63 -2.39
CA GLN A 13 -4.58 -8.54 -1.40
C GLN A 13 -5.67 -7.48 -1.55
N LEU A 14 -6.10 -7.21 -2.78
CA LEU A 14 -7.05 -6.15 -3.08
C LEU A 14 -8.47 -6.51 -2.65
N GLY A 15 -8.90 -7.77 -2.84
CA GLY A 15 -10.22 -8.25 -2.42
C GLY A 15 -10.45 -8.18 -0.91
N ALA A 16 -9.46 -8.57 -0.11
CA ALA A 16 -9.56 -8.56 1.36
C ALA A 16 -9.53 -7.14 1.94
N ILE A 17 -8.71 -6.23 1.38
CA ILE A 17 -8.69 -4.83 1.81
C ILE A 17 -9.95 -4.11 1.35
N ALA A 18 -10.38 -4.30 0.10
CA ALA A 18 -11.59 -3.65 -0.44
C ALA A 18 -12.86 -4.11 0.27
N SER A 19 -12.95 -5.38 0.69
CA SER A 19 -14.10 -5.89 1.44
C SER A 19 -14.16 -5.41 2.89
N LEU A 20 -13.04 -4.86 3.42
CA LEU A 20 -12.97 -4.24 4.74
C LEU A 20 -13.27 -2.74 4.69
N LEU A 21 -13.44 -2.19 3.49
CA LEU A 21 -13.63 -0.77 3.27
C LEU A 21 -15.08 -0.47 2.96
N ASP A 22 -15.73 0.23 3.89
CA ASP A 22 -17.06 0.78 3.69
C ASP A 22 -17.00 2.14 2.99
N GLY A 23 -18.05 2.54 2.28
CA GLY A 23 -18.17 3.88 1.70
C GLY A 23 -17.74 4.02 0.23
N ALA A 24 -17.69 5.27 -0.24
CA ALA A 24 -17.56 5.58 -1.66
C ALA A 24 -16.19 5.20 -2.23
N HIS A 25 -16.18 4.59 -3.42
CA HIS A 25 -14.96 4.21 -4.14
C HIS A 25 -14.03 3.26 -3.37
N ALA A 26 -14.58 2.42 -2.49
CA ALA A 26 -13.82 1.45 -1.70
C ALA A 26 -12.80 0.61 -2.52
N PRO A 27 -13.13 0.09 -3.73
CA PRO A 27 -12.16 -0.64 -4.55
C PRO A 27 -10.97 0.22 -4.99
N GLN A 28 -11.20 1.48 -5.37
CA GLN A 28 -10.13 2.40 -5.78
C GLN A 28 -9.23 2.76 -4.61
N ARG A 29 -9.82 3.01 -3.43
CA ARG A 29 -9.03 3.29 -2.22
C ARG A 29 -8.21 2.09 -1.79
N ALA A 30 -8.76 0.87 -1.85
CA ALA A 30 -8.01 -0.36 -1.62
C ALA A 30 -6.80 -0.50 -2.56
N ALA A 31 -6.99 -0.18 -3.85
CA ALA A 31 -5.91 -0.20 -4.83
C ALA A 31 -4.82 0.84 -4.50
N LEU A 32 -5.22 2.04 -4.06
CA LEU A 32 -4.27 3.09 -3.64
C LEU A 32 -3.49 2.68 -2.39
N VAL A 33 -4.13 2.07 -1.40
CA VAL A 33 -3.46 1.51 -0.21
C VAL A 33 -2.39 0.52 -0.62
N LEU A 34 -2.73 -0.42 -1.51
CA LEU A 34 -1.80 -1.43 -1.99
C LEU A 34 -0.63 -0.83 -2.78
N ALA A 35 -0.92 0.14 -3.67
CA ALA A 35 0.10 0.85 -4.44
C ALA A 35 1.09 1.60 -3.53
N LEU A 36 0.60 2.25 -2.47
CA LEU A 36 1.44 2.93 -1.48
C LEU A 36 2.35 1.95 -0.73
N ILE A 37 1.81 0.82 -0.26
CA ILE A 37 2.59 -0.22 0.43
C ILE A 37 3.67 -0.77 -0.49
N ALA A 38 3.32 -1.14 -1.73
CA ALA A 38 4.25 -1.69 -2.70
C ALA A 38 5.35 -0.68 -3.08
N GLY A 39 4.98 0.57 -3.35
CA GLY A 39 5.92 1.64 -3.66
C GLY A 39 6.88 1.93 -2.50
N PHE A 40 6.35 1.99 -1.27
CA PHE A 40 7.16 2.15 -0.07
C PHE A 40 8.16 1.01 0.12
N GLN A 41 7.72 -0.25 -0.01
CA GLN A 41 8.61 -1.41 0.10
C GLN A 41 9.69 -1.41 -0.99
N MET A 42 9.32 -1.09 -2.23
CA MET A 42 10.24 -0.98 -3.35
C MET A 42 11.33 0.07 -3.06
N MET A 43 10.94 1.27 -2.65
CA MET A 43 11.89 2.35 -2.36
C MET A 43 12.76 2.05 -1.15
N ARG A 44 12.20 1.41 -0.10
CA ARG A 44 12.92 1.12 1.14
C ARG A 44 13.88 -0.06 1.03
N GLN A 45 13.42 -1.18 0.46
CA GLN A 45 14.14 -2.45 0.53
C GLN A 45 14.91 -2.77 -0.75
N MET A 46 14.39 -2.38 -1.92
CA MET A 46 15.01 -2.72 -3.20
C MET A 46 15.91 -1.60 -3.71
N ILE A 47 15.42 -0.35 -3.68
CA ILE A 47 16.22 0.83 -4.09
C ILE A 47 17.16 1.26 -2.96
N GLY A 48 16.76 1.06 -1.69
CA GLY A 48 17.58 1.45 -0.54
C GLY A 48 17.64 2.96 -0.33
N LEU A 49 16.54 3.68 -0.58
CA LEU A 49 16.48 5.12 -0.40
C LEU A 49 16.69 5.48 1.08
N SER A 50 17.86 6.05 1.44
CA SER A 50 18.29 6.23 2.84
C SER A 50 17.24 6.89 3.75
N PRO A 51 16.51 7.96 3.34
CA PRO A 51 15.42 8.53 4.14
C PRO A 51 14.28 7.57 4.50
N LEU A 52 14.13 6.45 3.79
CA LEU A 52 13.13 5.41 4.09
C LEU A 52 13.77 4.16 4.69
N ALA A 53 14.96 3.79 4.23
CA ALA A 53 15.70 2.61 4.70
C ALA A 53 16.12 2.75 6.16
N GLU A 54 16.66 3.91 6.52
CA GLU A 54 17.28 4.20 7.82
C GLU A 54 16.37 4.99 8.77
N ALA A 55 15.21 5.44 8.28
CA ALA A 55 14.27 6.18 9.12
C ALA A 55 13.83 5.36 10.34
N ASP A 56 13.73 6.07 11.46
CA ASP A 56 13.11 5.53 12.66
C ASP A 56 11.68 5.06 12.36
N ARG A 57 11.29 3.95 12.99
CA ARG A 57 9.97 3.35 12.79
C ARG A 57 8.85 4.36 13.10
N GLN A 58 8.98 5.14 14.16
CA GLN A 58 7.94 6.07 14.59
C GLN A 58 7.77 7.20 13.58
N VAL A 59 8.85 7.72 13.00
CA VAL A 59 8.79 8.73 11.92
C VAL A 59 7.98 8.22 10.73
N LEU A 60 8.17 6.95 10.37
CA LEU A 60 7.42 6.32 9.28
C LEU A 60 5.94 6.12 9.64
N VAL A 61 5.64 5.72 10.88
CA VAL A 61 4.26 5.58 11.37
C VAL A 61 3.55 6.93 11.36
N ASP A 62 4.17 7.97 11.91
CA ASP A 62 3.59 9.32 12.00
C ASP A 62 3.33 9.93 10.62
N THR A 63 4.15 9.56 9.63
CA THR A 63 3.99 10.05 8.25
C THR A 63 2.96 9.24 7.45
N LEU A 64 2.95 7.91 7.61
CA LEU A 64 2.12 7.02 6.79
C LEU A 64 0.71 6.81 7.36
N ALA A 65 0.54 6.74 8.67
CA ALA A 65 -0.76 6.45 9.29
C ALA A 65 -1.86 7.45 8.87
N PRO A 66 -1.64 8.78 8.85
CA PRO A 66 -2.67 9.73 8.43
C PRO A 66 -3.07 9.58 6.96
N LEU A 67 -2.17 9.08 6.10
CA LEU A 67 -2.47 8.81 4.69
C LEU A 67 -3.37 7.58 4.55
N PHE A 68 -3.05 6.52 5.30
CA PHE A 68 -3.87 5.31 5.31
C PHE A 68 -5.23 5.55 5.94
N GLU A 69 -5.33 6.28 7.05
CA GLU A 69 -6.62 6.63 7.67
C GLU A 69 -7.58 7.31 6.67
N ARG A 70 -7.08 8.23 5.85
CA ARG A 70 -7.88 8.90 4.81
C ARG A 70 -8.37 7.97 3.70
N LEU A 71 -7.61 6.93 3.40
CA LEU A 71 -7.97 5.94 2.38
C LEU A 71 -8.85 4.83 2.96
N LEU A 72 -8.76 4.60 4.26
CA LEU A 72 -9.51 3.55 4.95
C LEU A 72 -10.91 4.02 5.42
N ALA A 73 -11.13 5.32 5.54
CA ALA A 73 -12.41 5.93 5.96
C ALA A 73 -13.47 6.03 4.85
#